data_AF-A0A1I5R1T3-F1
#
_entry.id   AF-A0A1I5R1T3-F1
#
_cell.length_a   1.000
_cell.length_b   1.000
_cell.length_c   1.000
_cell.angle_alpha   90.00
_cell.angle_beta   90.00
_cell.angle_gamma   90.00
#
_symmetry.space_group_name_H-M   'P 1'
#
loop_
_entity.id
_entity.type
_entity.pdbx_description
1 polymer ?
#
loop_
_entity_poly.entity_id
_entity_poly.type
_entity_poly.pdbx_seq_one_letter_code
_entity_poly.pdbx_strand_id
1 'polypeptide(L)' 'MPQTILSFDIETTNEKLTPRAGVAIFGEYLKGMNLEHLCNTNIPLAKHPNGYDPFEFIYPLILMLHSSGRVLDD' A
#
# COMPACT_ATOMS: atom_id res chain seq x y z
N MET A 1 -24.42 4.74 -17.81
CA MET A 1 -24.09 6.07 -17.26
C MET A 1 -23.04 5.85 -16.17
N PRO A 2 -21.93 6.60 -16.16
CA PRO A 2 -20.90 6.41 -15.13
C PRO A 2 -21.46 6.81 -13.76
N GLN A 3 -21.15 6.02 -12.73
CA GLN A 3 -21.61 6.26 -11.36
C GLN A 3 -20.99 7.57 -10.83
N THR A 4 -21.83 8.54 -10.48
CA THR A 4 -21.44 9.86 -9.98
C THR A 4 -21.50 9.96 -8.45
N ILE A 5 -21.93 8.89 -7.77
CA ILE A 5 -22.08 8.84 -6.31
C ILE A 5 -21.01 7.90 -5.76
N LEU A 6 -20.20 8.39 -4.83
CA LEU A 6 -19.23 7.57 -4.11
C LEU A 6 -19.99 6.55 -3.24
N SER A 7 -19.53 5.30 -3.20
CA SER A 7 -20.16 4.22 -2.44
C SER A 7 -19.89 4.29 -0.92
N PHE A 8 -19.45 5.45 -0.42
CA PHE A 8 -18.99 5.66 0.94
C PHE A 8 -19.22 7.12 1.35
N ASP A 9 -19.39 7.33 2.66
CA ASP A 9 -19.54 8.67 3.25
C ASP A 9 -18.16 9.29 3.53
N ILE A 10 -18.06 10.61 3.38
CA ILE A 10 -16.84 11.38 3.68
C ILE A 10 -17.05 12.12 5.00
N GLU A 11 -16.19 11.87 5.98
CA GLU A 11 -16.19 12.55 7.28
C GLU A 11 -15.15 13.68 7.31
N THR A 12 -15.46 14.77 8.02
CA THR A 12 -14.49 15.84 8.28
C THR A 12 -13.47 15.41 9.33
N THR A 13 -12.19 15.65 9.08
CA THR A 13 -11.12 15.38 10.04
C THR A 13 -10.34 16.64 10.39
N ASN A 14 -9.90 16.73 11.65
CA ASN A 14 -8.93 17.73 12.12
C ASN A 14 -7.48 17.22 12.03
N GLU A 15 -7.26 16.04 11.45
CA GLU A 15 -5.91 15.55 11.23
C GLU A 15 -5.12 16.50 10.32
N LYS A 16 -3.91 16.83 10.74
CA LYS A 16 -3.03 17.67 9.94
C LYS A 16 -2.68 16.94 8.66
N LEU A 17 -2.95 17.58 7.53
CA LEU A 17 -2.45 17.15 6.23
C LEU A 17 -0.91 17.27 6.24
N THR A 18 -0.23 16.18 6.56
CA THR A 18 1.24 16.13 6.46
C THR A 18 1.63 15.76 5.04
N PRO A 19 2.83 16.11 4.58
CA PRO A 19 3.34 15.65 3.27
C PRO A 19 3.31 14.13 3.08
N ARG A 20 3.24 13.36 4.19
CA ARG A 20 3.20 11.90 4.21
C ARG A 20 1.79 11.32 4.30
N ALA A 21 0.76 12.14 4.54
CA ALA A 21 -0.63 11.68 4.61
C ALA A 21 -1.10 11.06 3.28
N GLY A 22 -0.59 11.55 2.14
CA GLY A 22 -0.87 10.96 0.82
C GLY A 22 -0.36 9.53 0.66
N VAL A 23 0.72 9.15 1.37
CA VAL A 23 1.29 7.80 1.33
C VAL A 23 0.34 6.79 1.97
N ALA A 24 -0.37 7.20 3.04
CA ALA A 24 -1.37 6.34 3.69
C ALA A 24 -2.56 6.04 2.76
N ILE A 25 -3.07 7.05 2.04
CA ILE A 25 -4.13 6.87 1.04
C ILE A 25 -3.69 5.89 -0.05
N PHE A 26 -2.46 6.04 -0.53
CA PHE A 26 -1.90 5.12 -1.53
C PHE A 26 -1.79 3.69 -0.97
N GLY A 27 -1.35 3.52 0.26
CA GLY A 27 -1.31 2.21 0.93
C GLY A 27 -2.67 1.53 1.03
N GLU A 28 -3.69 2.27 1.45
CA GLU A 28 -5.07 1.75 1.53
C GLU A 28 -5.65 1.44 0.14
N TYR A 29 -5.32 2.24 -0.88
CA TYR A 29 -5.67 1.92 -2.26
C TYR A 29 -5.08 0.58 -2.73
N LEU A 30 -3.80 0.30 -2.43
CA LEU A 30 -3.16 -0.97 -2.78
C LEU A 30 -3.83 -2.16 -2.08
N LYS A 31 -4.23 -2.01 -0.81
CA LYS A 31 -5.02 -3.03 -0.10
C LYS A 31 -6.41 -3.22 -0.72
N GLY A 32 -7.10 -2.14 -1.07
CA GLY A 32 -8.40 -2.18 -1.73
C GLY A 32 -8.38 -2.87 -3.11
N MET A 33 -7.24 -2.81 -3.81
CA MET A 33 -7.02 -3.56 -5.05
C MET A 33 -6.66 -5.04 -4.85
N ASN A 34 -6.60 -5.51 -3.60
CA ASN A 34 -6.19 -6.86 -3.24
C ASN A 34 -4.77 -7.21 -3.71
N LEU A 35 -3.85 -6.22 -3.66
CA LEU A 35 -2.46 -6.40 -4.08
C LEU A 35 -1.75 -7.48 -3.26
N GLU A 36 -2.08 -7.63 -1.98
CA GLU A 36 -1.54 -8.67 -1.11
C GLU A 36 -1.76 -10.06 -1.69
N HIS A 37 -3.00 -10.39 -2.05
CA HIS A 37 -3.33 -11.67 -2.65
C HIS A 37 -2.59 -11.87 -3.98
N LEU A 38 -2.50 -10.83 -4.82
CA LEU A 38 -1.79 -10.88 -6.09
C LEU A 38 -0.29 -11.17 -5.88
N CYS A 39 0.37 -10.47 -4.96
CA CYS A 39 1.78 -10.68 -4.64
C CYS A 39 2.03 -12.08 -4.13
N ASN A 40 1.28 -12.51 -3.11
CA ASN A 40 1.50 -13.82 -2.46
C ASN A 40 1.16 -15.00 -3.38
N THR A 41 0.35 -14.79 -4.42
CA THR A 41 0.01 -15.85 -5.40
C THR A 41 0.99 -15.92 -6.58
N ASN A 42 1.48 -14.78 -7.06
CA ASN A 42 2.21 -14.70 -8.33
C ASN A 42 3.72 -14.57 -8.17
N ILE A 43 4.20 -14.22 -6.98
CA ILE A 43 5.62 -14.01 -6.72
C ILE A 43 6.16 -15.20 -5.92
N PRO A 44 7.32 -15.76 -6.31
CA PRO A 44 7.91 -16.84 -5.56
C PRO A 44 8.29 -16.41 -4.15
N LEU A 45 8.10 -17.31 -3.19
CA LEU A 45 8.59 -17.15 -1.82
C LEU A 45 10.10 -16.93 -1.80
N ALA A 46 10.55 -16.25 -0.73
CA ALA A 46 11.95 -16.13 -0.43
C ALA A 46 12.61 -17.53 -0.33
N LYS A 47 13.84 -17.63 -0.83
CA LYS A 47 14.61 -18.88 -0.76
C LYS A 47 15.09 -19.18 0.67
N HIS A 48 15.13 -18.17 1.53
CA HIS A 48 15.55 -18.30 2.91
C HIS A 48 14.35 -18.66 3.78
N PRO A 49 14.46 -19.59 4.75
CA PRO A 49 13.34 -20.03 5.59
C PRO A 49 12.69 -18.91 6.42
N ASN A 50 13.48 -17.88 6.77
CA ASN A 50 13.02 -16.72 7.52
C ASN A 50 12.87 -15.48 6.62
N GLY A 51 12.69 -15.67 5.32
CA GLY A 51 12.45 -14.56 4.41
C GLY A 51 11.01 -14.06 4.51
N TYR A 52 10.83 -12.78 4.26
CA TYR A 52 9.51 -12.14 4.21
C TYR A 52 8.60 -12.82 3.18
N ASP A 53 7.29 -12.78 3.46
CA ASP A 53 6.29 -13.09 2.44
C ASP A 53 6.40 -12.06 1.30
N PRO A 54 6.02 -12.42 0.05
CA PRO A 54 6.18 -11.51 -1.07
C PRO A 54 5.56 -10.14 -0.85
N PHE A 55 4.33 -10.08 -0.31
CA PHE A 55 3.68 -8.81 -0.02
C PHE A 55 4.37 -8.00 1.07
N GLU A 56 4.87 -8.68 2.11
CA GLU A 56 5.54 -8.06 3.26
C GLU A 56 6.78 -7.27 2.83
N PHE A 57 7.47 -7.72 1.78
CA PHE A 57 8.57 -6.98 1.17
C PHE A 57 8.12 -5.96 0.09
N ILE A 58 7.20 -6.34 -0.80
CA ILE A 58 6.79 -5.49 -1.92
C ILE A 58 6.03 -4.24 -1.47
N TYR A 59 5.16 -4.37 -0.47
CA TYR A 59 4.35 -3.27 0.03
C TYR A 59 5.18 -2.07 0.52
N PRO A 60 6.11 -2.23 1.48
CA PRO A 60 6.96 -1.12 1.91
C PRO A 60 7.86 -0.59 0.80
N LEU A 61 8.34 -1.45 -0.11
CA LEU A 61 9.12 -1.02 -1.27
C LEU A 61 8.35 -0.04 -2.17
N ILE A 62 7.09 -0.37 -2.49
CA ILE A 62 6.22 0.47 -3.32
C ILE A 62 5.92 1.80 -2.61
N LEU A 63 5.62 1.77 -1.31
CA LEU A 63 5.37 2.99 -0.53
C LEU A 63 6.60 3.89 -0.46
N MET A 64 7.79 3.30 -0.27
CA MET A 64 9.05 4.02 -0.27
C MET A 64 9.29 4.70 -1.63
N LEU A 65 9.18 3.96 -2.74
CA LEU A 65 9.40 4.51 -4.08
C LEU A 65 8.40 5.62 -4.42
N HIS A 66 7.13 5.44 -4.06
CA HIS A 66 6.09 6.45 -4.27
C HIS A 66 6.36 7.73 -3.47
N SER A 67 6.91 7.60 -2.26
CA SER A 67 7.22 8.73 -1.37
C SER A 67 8.61 9.34 -1.59
N SER A 68 9.31 8.97 -2.66
CA SER A 68 10.70 9.38 -2.93
C SER A 68 11.72 8.95 -1.86
N GLY A 69 11.37 7.94 -1.07
CA GLY A 69 12.27 7.27 -0.14
C GLY A 69 13.39 6.52 -0.87
N ARG A 70 14.49 6.24 -0.15
CA ARG A 70 15.70 5.64 -0.75
C ARG A 70 16.18 4.36 -0.06
N VAL A 71 15.70 4.09 1.15
CA VAL A 71 16.16 3.00 2.01
C VAL A 71 14.94 2.36 2.67
N LEU A 72 14.91 1.03 2.67
CA LEU A 72 14.06 0.24 3.54
C LEU A 72 14.90 -0.13 4.77
N ASP A 73 14.35 0.13 5.94
CA ASP A 73 14.90 -0.38 7.19
C ASP A 73 14.47 -1.85 7.34
N ASP A 74 15.32 -2.66 7.96
CA ASP A 74 15.09 -4.09 8.24
C ASP A 74 14.46 -4.29 9.63
#